data_AF-A0A942V216-F1
#
_entry.id   AF-A0A942V216-F1
#
_cell.length_a   1.000
_cell.length_b   1.000
_cell.length_c   1.000
_cell.angle_alpha   90.00
_cell.angle_beta   90.00
_cell.angle_gamma   90.00
#
_symmetry.space_group_name_H-M   'P 1'
#
loop_
_entity.id
_entity.type
_entity.pdbx_description
1 polymer ?
#
loop_
_entity_poly.entity_id
_entity_poly.type
_entity_poly.pdbx_seq_one_letter_code
_entity_poly.pdbx_strand_id
1 'polypeptide(L)'
;MASLLNSQQGQKKIQNFSVETVRNLLKIDNKGIAKLCAQVSMMPKKDQYGRTYFSKDDVELLRRVKSLQAQSKEEKRAHVSVPLKSINPMNNTPVVNAPVAKTSSTAAVDRICTSIASMEDNLTDRMSKLLDEKLSEKLDEKLDGMDEVVVELVRCKTENETLRYKMNELNKEVYNLKNELSRYKTLGFGLYVKKSGDSSLI
;
A
#
# COMPACT_ATOMS: atom_id res chain seq x y z
N MET A 1 -30.37 -10.09 -38.47
CA MET A 1 -29.66 -11.28 -37.96
C MET A 1 -28.27 -10.85 -37.54
N ALA A 2 -27.94 -11.07 -36.27
CA ALA A 2 -26.68 -10.68 -35.65
C ALA A 2 -25.55 -11.63 -36.07
N SER A 3 -24.36 -11.09 -36.32
CA SER A 3 -23.12 -11.86 -36.37
C SER A 3 -22.19 -11.33 -35.29
N LEU A 4 -22.04 -12.17 -34.27
CA LEU A 4 -21.08 -12.07 -33.17
C LEU A 4 -19.66 -12.18 -33.73
N LEU A 5 -18.84 -11.14 -33.54
CA LEU A 5 -17.40 -11.27 -33.63
C LEU A 5 -16.78 -11.07 -32.25
N ASN A 6 -16.21 -12.19 -31.86
CA ASN A 6 -15.61 -12.59 -30.60
C ASN A 6 -14.30 -11.83 -30.36
N SER A 7 -14.23 -11.07 -29.26
CA SER A 7 -12.97 -10.55 -28.70
C SER A 7 -12.83 -11.09 -27.28
N GLN A 8 -12.49 -12.37 -27.15
CA GLN A 8 -11.93 -12.91 -25.91
C GLN A 8 -10.45 -12.49 -25.81
N GLN A 9 -10.21 -11.33 -25.22
CA GLN A 9 -8.98 -11.13 -24.45
C GLN A 9 -9.25 -11.59 -23.02
N GLY A 10 -8.41 -12.50 -22.53
CA GLY A 10 -8.53 -13.10 -21.20
C GLY A 10 -8.43 -12.06 -20.09
N GLN A 11 -9.56 -11.49 -19.69
CA GLN A 11 -9.69 -10.81 -18.41
C GLN A 11 -9.62 -11.88 -17.33
N LYS A 12 -8.47 -11.98 -16.64
CA LYS A 12 -8.43 -12.58 -15.30
C LYS A 12 -9.49 -11.83 -14.50
N LYS A 13 -10.64 -12.46 -14.24
CA LYS A 13 -11.74 -11.88 -13.51
C LYS A 13 -11.22 -11.51 -12.12
N ILE A 14 -10.94 -10.22 -11.91
CA ILE A 14 -10.43 -9.71 -10.64
C ILE A 14 -11.51 -10.03 -9.59
N GLN A 15 -11.21 -10.99 -8.72
CA GLN A 15 -12.15 -11.42 -7.69
C GLN A 15 -12.13 -10.39 -6.56
N ASN A 16 -13.20 -9.61 -6.48
CA ASN A 16 -13.42 -8.65 -5.42
C ASN A 16 -14.35 -9.23 -4.35
N PHE A 17 -13.96 -9.09 -3.09
CA PHE A 17 -14.68 -9.54 -1.91
C PHE A 17 -15.38 -8.36 -1.26
N SER A 18 -16.68 -8.51 -0.97
CA SER A 18 -17.40 -7.51 -0.19
C SER A 18 -16.93 -7.50 1.27
N VAL A 19 -17.20 -6.40 2.00
CA VAL A 19 -16.95 -6.33 3.45
C VAL A 19 -17.58 -7.50 4.19
N GLU A 20 -18.79 -7.91 3.80
CA GLU A 20 -19.52 -9.05 4.37
C GLU A 20 -18.76 -10.36 4.19
N THR A 21 -18.24 -10.58 2.98
CA THR A 21 -17.45 -11.77 2.65
C THR A 21 -16.14 -11.81 3.46
N VAL A 22 -15.47 -10.67 3.60
CA VAL A 22 -14.24 -10.57 4.41
C VAL A 22 -14.52 -10.82 5.89
N ARG A 23 -15.64 -10.32 6.41
CA ARG A 23 -16.11 -10.59 7.79
C ARG A 23 -16.22 -12.10 8.03
N ASN A 24 -16.87 -12.80 7.10
CA ASN A 24 -17.12 -14.23 7.20
C ASN A 24 -15.85 -15.07 7.06
N LEU A 25 -14.90 -14.62 6.22
CA LEU A 25 -13.64 -15.31 5.97
C LEU A 25 -12.62 -15.10 7.10
N LEU A 26 -12.56 -13.90 7.66
CA LEU A 26 -11.62 -13.55 8.72
C LEU A 26 -12.22 -13.67 10.12
N LYS A 27 -13.52 -13.93 10.28
CA LYS A 27 -14.21 -14.06 11.58
C LYS A 27 -13.93 -12.86 12.52
N ILE A 28 -14.03 -11.65 11.98
CA ILE A 28 -13.83 -10.38 12.70
C ILE A 28 -14.93 -9.41 12.27
N ASP A 29 -15.33 -8.48 13.13
CA ASP A 29 -16.35 -7.48 12.83
C ASP A 29 -15.81 -6.33 11.95
N ASN A 30 -16.69 -5.43 11.51
CA ASN A 30 -16.31 -4.30 10.65
C ASN A 30 -15.28 -3.38 11.33
N LYS A 31 -15.36 -3.22 12.66
CA LYS A 31 -14.39 -2.44 13.45
C LYS A 31 -13.03 -3.13 13.47
N GLY A 32 -12.99 -4.46 13.62
CA GLY A 32 -11.78 -5.27 13.52
C GLY A 32 -11.13 -5.17 12.14
N ILE A 33 -11.93 -5.25 11.07
CA ILE A 33 -11.44 -5.06 9.69
C ILE A 33 -10.81 -3.67 9.55
N ALA A 34 -11.50 -2.62 9.97
CA ALA A 34 -10.99 -1.24 9.89
C ALA A 34 -9.67 -1.06 10.67
N LYS A 35 -9.53 -1.68 11.84
CA LYS A 35 -8.27 -1.66 12.61
C LYS A 35 -7.12 -2.35 11.87
N LEU A 36 -7.37 -3.51 11.27
CA LEU A 36 -6.35 -4.20 10.49
C LEU A 36 -5.95 -3.37 9.26
N CYS A 37 -6.92 -2.78 8.56
CA CYS A 37 -6.65 -1.87 7.44
C CYS A 37 -5.77 -0.69 7.89
N ALA A 38 -6.08 -0.06 9.02
CA ALA A 38 -5.29 1.04 9.56
C ALA A 38 -3.86 0.61 9.94
N GLN A 39 -3.68 -0.60 10.50
CA GLN A 39 -2.35 -1.09 10.89
C GLN A 39 -1.44 -1.35 9.68
N VAL A 40 -1.99 -1.78 8.55
CA VAL A 40 -1.22 -1.95 7.31
C VAL A 40 -1.30 -0.74 6.38
N SER A 41 -1.80 0.40 6.86
CA SER A 41 -2.00 1.62 6.06
C SER A 41 -2.75 1.35 4.74
N MET A 42 -3.67 0.40 4.74
CA MET A 42 -4.45 0.01 3.57
C MET A 42 -5.73 0.85 3.49
N MET A 43 -5.92 1.52 2.35
CA MET A 43 -7.14 2.27 2.06
C MET A 43 -8.26 1.37 1.51
N PRO A 44 -9.48 1.40 2.07
CA PRO A 44 -10.61 0.66 1.52
C PRO A 44 -10.97 1.11 0.10
N LYS A 45 -11.02 0.18 -0.85
CA LYS A 45 -11.38 0.43 -2.26
C LYS A 45 -12.90 0.49 -2.42
N LYS A 46 -13.41 1.36 -3.30
CA LYS A 46 -14.86 1.50 -3.58
C LYS A 46 -15.19 1.12 -5.02
N ASP A 47 -16.29 0.38 -5.20
CA ASP A 47 -16.81 0.05 -6.52
C ASP A 47 -17.55 1.24 -7.16
N GLN A 48 -18.02 1.08 -8.39
CA GLN A 48 -18.82 2.08 -9.11
C GLN A 48 -20.14 2.48 -8.40
N TYR A 49 -20.56 1.70 -7.41
CA TYR A 49 -21.74 1.96 -6.57
C TYR A 49 -21.35 2.52 -5.19
N GLY A 50 -20.09 2.86 -4.96
CA GLY A 50 -19.58 3.40 -3.71
C GLY A 50 -19.41 2.38 -2.57
N ARG A 51 -19.57 1.08 -2.85
CA ARG A 51 -19.46 0.01 -1.85
C ARG A 51 -18.02 -0.43 -1.69
N THR A 52 -17.60 -0.66 -0.46
CA THR A 52 -16.24 -1.12 -0.17
C THR A 52 -16.03 -2.56 -0.63
N TYR A 53 -14.91 -2.80 -1.31
CA TYR A 53 -14.47 -4.14 -1.69
C TYR A 53 -12.98 -4.33 -1.39
N PHE A 54 -12.58 -5.60 -1.35
CA PHE A 54 -11.21 -6.04 -1.12
C PHE A 54 -10.78 -6.98 -2.25
N SER A 55 -9.56 -6.87 -2.74
CA SER A 55 -8.98 -7.86 -3.63
C SER A 55 -8.53 -9.11 -2.85
N LYS A 56 -8.18 -10.18 -3.56
CA LYS A 56 -7.61 -11.38 -2.94
C LYS A 56 -6.36 -11.07 -2.11
N ASP A 57 -5.48 -10.24 -2.64
CA ASP A 57 -4.22 -9.86 -1.98
C ASP A 57 -4.48 -9.06 -0.69
N ASP A 58 -5.46 -8.15 -0.72
CA ASP A 58 -5.89 -7.37 0.46
C ASP A 58 -6.36 -8.33 1.58
N VAL A 59 -7.13 -9.36 1.23
CA VAL A 59 -7.66 -10.35 2.19
C VAL A 59 -6.55 -11.23 2.76
N GLU A 60 -5.57 -11.64 1.95
CA GLU A 60 -4.41 -12.42 2.40
C GLU A 60 -3.52 -11.61 3.35
N LEU A 61 -3.32 -10.32 3.05
CA LEU A 61 -2.59 -9.40 3.92
C LEU A 61 -3.29 -9.24 5.28
N LEU A 62 -4.60 -8.98 5.28
CA LEU A 62 -5.40 -8.89 6.50
C LEU A 62 -5.33 -10.18 7.33
N ARG A 63 -5.32 -11.35 6.69
CA ARG A 63 -5.15 -12.65 7.36
C ARG A 63 -3.81 -12.76 8.05
N ARG A 64 -2.72 -12.38 7.37
CA ARG A 64 -1.35 -12.42 7.93
C ARG A 64 -1.20 -11.52 9.15
N VAL A 65 -1.75 -10.31 9.09
CA VAL A 65 -1.69 -9.35 10.20
C VAL A 65 -2.50 -9.86 11.39
N LYS A 66 -3.67 -10.46 11.13
CA LYS A 66 -4.48 -11.08 12.18
C LYS A 66 -3.71 -12.20 12.90
N SER A 67 -2.99 -13.06 12.18
CA SER A 67 -2.17 -14.11 12.81
C SER A 67 -1.03 -13.55 13.67
N LEU A 68 -0.35 -12.49 13.21
CA LEU A 68 0.72 -11.84 13.98
C LEU A 68 0.18 -11.14 15.24
N GLN A 69 -1.00 -10.55 15.17
CA GLN A 69 -1.67 -9.98 16.35
C GLN A 69 -2.07 -11.04 17.39
N ALA A 70 -2.41 -12.26 16.95
CA ALA A 70 -2.75 -13.34 17.87
C ALA A 70 -1.50 -13.81 18.64
N GLN A 71 -0.37 -13.99 17.94
CA GLN A 71 0.90 -14.40 18.54
C GLN A 71 1.42 -13.36 19.55
N SER A 72 1.38 -12.08 19.20
CA SER A 72 1.83 -10.98 20.08
C SER A 72 0.91 -10.72 21.29
N LYS A 73 -0.31 -11.29 21.33
CA LYS A 73 -1.18 -11.24 22.51
C LYS A 73 -0.93 -12.38 23.49
N GLU A 74 -0.37 -13.50 23.04
CA GLU A 74 -0.06 -14.66 23.87
C GLU A 74 1.18 -14.41 24.74
N GLU A 75 2.19 -13.72 24.20
CA GLU A 75 3.43 -13.36 24.93
C GLU A 75 3.22 -12.34 26.07
N LYS A 76 2.17 -11.49 26.00
CA LYS A 76 1.88 -10.50 27.04
C LYS A 76 1.24 -11.07 28.31
N ARG A 77 0.95 -12.38 28.37
CA ARG A 77 0.35 -13.03 29.54
C ARG A 77 1.32 -13.87 30.38
N ALA A 78 2.58 -14.03 29.96
CA ALA A 78 3.50 -14.99 30.59
C ALA A 78 4.92 -14.43 30.83
N HIS A 79 5.11 -13.50 31.77
CA HIS A 79 6.38 -13.25 32.49
C HIS A 79 6.04 -12.47 33.79
N VAL A 80 5.71 -13.12 34.91
CA VAL A 80 6.56 -13.80 35.91
C VAL A 80 7.48 -12.84 36.67
N SER A 81 7.10 -12.64 37.93
CA SER A 81 7.80 -12.06 39.06
C SER A 81 9.17 -12.72 39.29
N VAL A 82 10.22 -11.93 39.50
CA VAL A 82 11.53 -12.43 39.96
C VAL A 82 11.63 -12.18 41.47
N PRO A 83 11.75 -13.21 42.32
CA PRO A 83 12.14 -13.04 43.72
C PRO A 83 13.67 -12.90 43.82
N LEU A 84 14.15 -11.77 44.35
CA LEU A 84 15.56 -11.58 44.69
C LEU A 84 15.85 -12.35 45.99
N LYS A 85 16.64 -13.44 45.93
CA LYS A 85 17.10 -14.15 47.13
C LYS A 85 18.39 -13.51 47.63
N SER A 86 18.28 -12.81 48.75
CA SER A 86 19.40 -12.29 49.56
C SER A 86 20.31 -13.43 50.03
N ILE A 87 21.62 -13.27 49.86
CA ILE A 87 22.62 -14.17 50.45
C ILE A 87 23.64 -13.29 51.19
N ASN A 88 23.41 -13.10 52.48
CA ASN A 88 24.50 -12.91 53.45
C ASN A 88 24.99 -14.30 53.88
N PRO A 89 26.29 -14.47 54.18
CA PRO A 89 26.60 -14.91 55.54
C PRO A 89 27.80 -14.18 56.15
N MET A 90 27.68 -14.01 57.47
CA MET A 90 28.64 -13.40 58.39
C MET A 90 29.63 -14.45 58.93
N ASN A 91 30.81 -13.96 59.33
CA ASN A 91 31.71 -14.46 60.38
C ASN A 91 32.66 -15.67 60.14
N ASN A 92 33.97 -15.41 60.11
CA ASN A 92 34.86 -15.60 61.28
C ASN A 92 36.32 -15.17 61.00
N THR A 93 36.89 -14.38 61.92
CA THR A 93 38.32 -13.99 62.10
C THR A 93 39.09 -15.13 62.82
N PRO A 94 40.46 -15.22 62.85
CA PRO A 94 41.40 -14.12 63.11
C PRO A 94 42.77 -14.06 62.36
N VAL A 95 43.18 -12.82 62.09
CA VAL A 95 44.51 -12.17 62.15
C VAL A 95 45.78 -13.00 61.84
N VAL A 96 46.46 -12.65 60.73
CA VAL A 96 47.94 -12.53 60.65
C VAL A 96 48.36 -11.53 59.57
N ASN A 97 49.49 -10.87 59.83
CA ASN A 97 49.94 -9.58 59.30
C ASN A 97 50.54 -9.61 57.87
N ALA A 98 50.57 -8.40 57.26
CA ALA A 98 51.39 -7.92 56.14
C ALA A 98 50.73 -7.88 54.73
N PRO A 99 51.24 -7.01 53.84
CA PRO A 99 50.59 -5.79 53.38
C PRO A 99 49.54 -6.04 52.30
N VAL A 100 48.47 -5.24 52.31
CA VAL A 100 47.51 -5.15 51.18
C VAL A 100 48.24 -4.55 49.98
N ALA A 101 48.90 -5.39 49.20
CA ALA A 101 49.12 -5.12 47.79
C ALA A 101 47.73 -5.14 47.15
N LYS A 102 47.20 -3.95 46.79
CA LYS A 102 46.01 -3.82 45.95
C LYS A 102 46.36 -4.39 44.57
N THR A 103 46.16 -5.68 44.42
CA THR A 103 46.42 -6.44 43.19
C THR A 103 45.47 -5.98 42.09
N SER A 104 45.98 -5.16 41.17
CA SER A 104 45.98 -5.34 39.70
C SER A 104 44.70 -5.68 38.91
N SER A 105 43.57 -6.08 39.51
CA SER A 105 42.43 -6.61 38.75
C SER A 105 41.54 -5.51 38.16
N THR A 106 41.41 -4.36 38.83
CA THR A 106 40.56 -3.24 38.39
C THR A 106 41.11 -2.59 37.11
N ALA A 107 42.43 -2.36 37.03
CA ALA A 107 43.06 -1.74 35.86
C ALA A 107 42.97 -2.62 34.59
N ALA A 108 42.94 -3.94 34.73
CA ALA A 108 42.75 -4.85 33.60
C ALA A 108 41.29 -4.80 33.11
N VAL A 109 40.32 -4.76 34.03
CA VAL A 109 38.90 -4.62 33.72
C VAL A 109 38.61 -3.26 33.05
N ASP A 110 39.19 -2.16 33.54
CA ASP A 110 39.00 -0.83 32.95
C ASP A 110 39.49 -0.73 31.50
N ARG A 111 40.63 -1.37 31.20
CA ARG A 111 41.15 -1.45 29.83
C ARG A 111 40.22 -2.23 28.91
N ILE A 112 39.65 -3.34 29.41
CA ILE A 112 38.68 -4.13 28.65
C ILE A 112 37.41 -3.31 28.39
N CYS A 113 36.86 -2.65 29.42
CA CYS A 113 35.67 -1.81 29.28
C CYS A 113 35.89 -0.66 28.28
N THR A 114 37.06 -0.01 28.31
CA THR A 114 37.40 1.07 27.38
C THR A 114 37.54 0.55 25.94
N SER A 115 38.14 -0.63 25.76
CA SER A 115 38.25 -1.26 24.45
C SER A 115 36.89 -1.67 23.90
N ILE A 116 35.98 -2.19 24.74
CA ILE A 116 34.62 -2.55 24.34
C ILE A 116 33.82 -1.29 23.97
N ALA A 117 33.92 -0.21 24.76
CA ALA A 117 33.25 1.05 24.46
C ALA A 117 33.73 1.64 23.12
N SER A 118 35.05 1.64 22.87
CA SER A 118 35.60 2.10 21.59
C SER A 118 35.13 1.23 20.41
N MET A 119 34.99 -0.08 20.60
CA MET A 119 34.44 -0.98 19.58
C MET A 119 32.95 -0.74 19.34
N GLU A 120 32.18 -0.49 20.40
CA GLU A 120 30.75 -0.14 20.34
C GLU A 120 30.53 1.15 19.55
N ASP A 121 31.31 2.20 19.84
CA ASP A 121 31.25 3.46 19.12
C ASP A 121 31.58 3.28 17.64
N ASN A 122 32.64 2.52 17.32
CA ASN A 122 33.03 2.28 15.93
C ASN A 122 32.01 1.45 15.17
N LEU A 123 31.42 0.45 15.82
CA LEU A 123 30.36 -0.36 15.23
C LEU A 123 29.11 0.49 14.98
N THR A 124 28.72 1.31 15.95
CA THR A 124 27.56 2.19 15.86
C THR A 124 27.72 3.23 14.75
N ASP A 125 28.90 3.84 14.61
CA ASP A 125 29.23 4.75 13.50
C ASP A 125 29.14 4.06 12.14
N ARG A 126 29.72 2.85 12.00
CA ARG A 126 29.65 2.08 10.75
C ARG A 126 28.23 1.66 10.40
N MET A 127 27.44 1.23 11.39
CA MET A 127 26.04 0.87 11.18
C MET A 127 25.21 2.09 10.77
N SER A 128 25.46 3.24 11.38
CA SER A 128 24.77 4.49 11.04
C SER A 128 25.06 4.88 9.59
N LYS A 129 26.34 4.86 9.18
CA LYS A 129 26.75 5.14 7.80
C LYS A 129 26.14 4.19 6.78
N LEU A 130 26.15 2.88 7.06
CA LEU A 130 25.55 1.88 6.16
C LEU A 130 24.03 2.03 6.05
N LEU A 131 23.37 2.44 7.13
CA LEU A 131 21.94 2.76 7.09
C LEU A 131 21.70 4.00 6.23
N ASP A 132 22.41 5.10 6.48
CA ASP A 132 22.25 6.34 5.72
C ASP A 132 22.48 6.12 4.22
N GLU A 133 23.54 5.41 3.86
CA GLU A 133 23.88 5.07 2.47
C GLU A 133 22.76 4.24 1.82
N LYS A 134 22.34 3.14 2.46
CA LYS A 134 21.31 2.26 1.89
C LYS A 134 19.92 2.88 1.86
N LEU A 135 19.60 3.73 2.84
CA LEU A 135 18.34 4.46 2.83
C LEU A 135 18.34 5.50 1.71
N SER A 136 19.44 6.25 1.53
CA SER A 136 19.56 7.20 0.42
C SER A 136 19.40 6.49 -0.92
N GLU A 137 20.18 5.44 -1.17
CA GLU A 137 20.13 4.68 -2.43
C GLU A 137 18.72 4.17 -2.75
N LYS A 138 18.03 3.57 -1.76
CA LYS A 138 16.66 3.07 -1.94
C LYS A 138 15.63 4.19 -2.13
N LEU A 139 15.84 5.36 -1.55
CA LEU A 139 14.94 6.50 -1.72
C LEU A 139 15.12 7.07 -3.12
N ASP A 140 16.35 7.24 -3.58
CA ASP A 140 16.65 7.75 -4.91
C ASP A 140 16.03 6.86 -5.99
N GLU A 141 16.24 5.53 -5.94
CA GLU A 141 15.63 4.58 -6.88
C GLU A 141 14.09 4.65 -6.88
N LYS A 142 13.47 4.81 -5.70
CA LYS A 142 12.01 4.93 -5.58
C LYS A 142 11.47 6.26 -6.10
N LEU A 143 12.21 7.34 -5.89
CA LEU A 143 11.82 8.68 -6.35
C LEU A 143 11.93 8.75 -7.87
N ASP A 144 12.98 8.20 -8.46
CA ASP A 144 13.13 8.10 -9.92
C ASP A 144 12.00 7.27 -10.54
N GLY A 145 11.71 6.09 -9.97
CA GLY A 145 10.60 5.26 -10.45
C GLY A 145 9.22 5.92 -10.28
N MET A 146 9.08 6.83 -9.31
CA MET A 146 7.85 7.61 -9.13
C MET A 146 7.71 8.72 -10.18
N ASP A 147 8.81 9.39 -10.56
CA ASP A 147 8.78 10.45 -11.58
C ASP A 147 8.30 9.90 -12.93
N GLU A 148 8.81 8.74 -13.35
CA GLU A 148 8.36 8.07 -14.58
C GLU A 148 6.84 7.82 -14.59
N VAL A 149 6.30 7.35 -13.46
CA VAL A 149 4.86 7.12 -13.31
C VAL A 149 4.06 8.44 -13.38
N VAL A 150 4.59 9.51 -12.79
CA VAL A 150 3.95 10.83 -12.83
C VAL A 150 3.95 11.39 -14.25
N VAL A 151 5.04 11.28 -14.99
CA VAL A 151 5.15 11.69 -16.40
C VAL A 151 4.11 10.95 -17.24
N GLU A 152 4.05 9.63 -17.12
CA GLU A 152 3.10 8.80 -17.87
C GLU A 152 1.64 9.12 -17.49
N LEU A 153 1.37 9.43 -16.22
CA LEU A 153 0.06 9.85 -15.76
C LEU A 153 -0.35 11.20 -16.36
N VAL A 154 0.55 12.18 -16.43
CA VAL A 154 0.30 13.48 -17.08
C VAL A 154 0.00 13.30 -18.56
N ARG A 155 0.77 12.45 -19.26
CA ARG A 155 0.52 12.09 -20.66
C ARG A 155 -0.87 11.49 -20.83
N CYS A 156 -1.19 10.45 -20.05
CA CYS A 156 -2.50 9.79 -20.08
C CYS A 156 -3.64 10.77 -19.77
N LYS A 157 -3.47 11.66 -18.79
CA LYS A 157 -4.50 12.65 -18.41
C LYS A 157 -4.75 13.65 -19.54
N THR A 158 -3.70 14.10 -20.21
CA THR A 158 -3.80 15.02 -21.34
C THR A 158 -4.48 14.37 -22.55
N GLU A 159 -4.10 13.13 -22.86
CA GLU A 159 -4.74 12.33 -23.92
C GLU A 159 -6.21 12.06 -23.60
N ASN A 160 -6.53 11.74 -22.35
CA ASN A 160 -7.90 11.49 -21.91
C ASN A 160 -8.79 12.72 -22.08
N GLU A 161 -8.27 13.90 -21.76
CA GLU A 161 -9.01 15.15 -21.93
C GLU A 161 -9.21 15.49 -23.42
N THR A 162 -8.19 15.27 -24.24
CA THR A 162 -8.29 15.41 -25.70
C THR A 162 -9.37 14.49 -26.29
N LEU A 163 -9.45 13.24 -25.81
CA LEU A 163 -10.49 12.30 -26.23
C LEU A 163 -11.89 12.75 -25.80
N ARG A 164 -12.05 13.33 -24.59
CA ARG A 164 -13.33 13.91 -24.16
C ARG A 164 -13.76 15.05 -25.09
N TYR A 165 -12.85 15.93 -25.48
CA TYR A 165 -13.17 17.01 -26.44
C TYR A 165 -13.62 16.45 -27.78
N LYS A 166 -12.88 15.48 -28.36
CA LYS A 166 -13.25 14.84 -29.63
C LYS A 166 -14.62 14.16 -29.55
N MET A 167 -14.89 13.44 -28.46
CA MET A 167 -16.19 12.79 -28.24
C MET A 167 -17.33 13.80 -28.21
N ASN A 168 -17.15 14.93 -27.53
CA ASN A 168 -18.16 15.98 -27.46
C ASN A 168 -18.42 16.63 -28.83
N GLU A 169 -17.38 16.91 -29.60
CA GLU A 169 -17.52 17.47 -30.95
C GLU A 169 -18.22 16.49 -31.90
N LEU A 170 -17.82 15.21 -31.91
CA LEU A 170 -18.50 14.18 -32.71
C LEU A 170 -19.98 14.04 -32.31
N ASN A 171 -20.29 14.11 -31.01
CA ASN A 171 -21.70 14.04 -30.56
C ASN A 171 -22.53 15.22 -31.08
N LYS A 172 -21.96 16.44 -31.13
CA LYS A 172 -22.62 17.60 -31.74
C LYS A 172 -22.82 17.42 -33.23
N GLU A 173 -21.80 16.93 -33.94
CA GLU A 173 -21.88 16.67 -35.38
C GLU A 173 -22.92 15.59 -35.71
N VAL A 174 -22.94 14.49 -34.96
CA VAL A 174 -23.96 13.44 -35.07
C VAL A 174 -25.36 14.01 -34.86
N TYR A 175 -25.54 14.89 -33.87
CA TYR A 175 -26.83 15.55 -33.64
C TYR A 175 -27.22 16.44 -34.83
N ASN A 176 -26.29 17.26 -35.33
CA ASN A 176 -26.51 18.14 -36.48
C ASN A 176 -26.87 17.36 -37.74
N LEU A 177 -26.10 16.32 -38.09
CA LEU A 177 -26.34 15.44 -39.23
C LEU A 177 -27.67 14.71 -39.10
N LYS A 178 -28.02 14.22 -37.90
CA LYS A 178 -29.32 13.58 -37.66
C LYS A 178 -30.47 14.56 -37.85
N ASN A 179 -30.32 15.80 -37.40
CA ASN A 179 -31.31 16.86 -37.61
C ASN A 179 -31.45 17.22 -39.10
N GLU A 180 -30.32 17.36 -39.81
CA GLU A 180 -30.32 17.63 -41.25
C GLU A 180 -30.93 16.47 -42.05
N LEU A 181 -30.57 15.22 -41.75
CA LEU A 181 -31.14 14.03 -42.36
C LEU A 181 -32.65 13.93 -42.13
N SER A 182 -33.13 14.36 -40.95
CA SER A 182 -34.56 14.42 -40.62
C SER A 182 -35.34 15.39 -41.50
N ARG A 183 -34.65 16.32 -42.18
CA ARG A 183 -35.26 17.19 -43.19
C ARG A 183 -35.53 16.46 -44.50
N TYR A 184 -35.05 15.24 -44.72
CA TYR A 184 -35.33 14.48 -45.94
C TYR A 184 -36.44 13.45 -45.72
N LYS A 185 -37.19 13.15 -46.79
CA LYS A 185 -38.17 12.05 -46.86
C LYS A 185 -37.87 11.18 -48.07
N THR A 186 -38.07 9.88 -47.94
CA THR A 186 -37.89 8.91 -49.04
C THR A 186 -38.99 9.04 -50.07
N LEU A 187 -38.65 8.99 -51.36
CA LEU A 187 -39.58 8.98 -52.50
C LEU A 187 -39.74 7.60 -53.16
N GLY A 188 -38.97 6.59 -52.71
CA GLY A 188 -38.89 5.27 -53.34
C GLY A 188 -37.66 5.13 -54.24
N PHE A 189 -37.29 3.90 -54.61
CA PHE A 189 -36.12 3.58 -55.47
C PHE A 189 -34.78 4.22 -55.02
N GLY A 190 -34.61 4.46 -53.71
CA GLY A 190 -33.41 5.10 -53.17
C GLY A 190 -33.34 6.62 -53.34
N LEU A 191 -34.40 7.26 -53.84
CA LEU A 191 -34.49 8.72 -53.98
C LEU A 191 -34.98 9.38 -52.67
N TYR A 192 -34.41 10.52 -52.35
CA TYR A 192 -34.77 11.35 -51.18
C TYR A 192 -35.08 12.77 -51.63
N VAL A 193 -36.08 13.40 -51.00
CA VAL A 193 -36.38 14.83 -51.20
C VAL A 193 -36.36 15.56 -49.87
N LYS A 194 -35.84 16.79 -49.86
CA LYS A 194 -35.90 17.67 -48.70
C LYS A 194 -37.36 18.10 -48.47
N LYS A 195 -37.84 17.95 -47.24
CA LYS A 195 -39.15 18.43 -46.77
C LYS A 195 -39.18 19.94 -46.94
N SER A 196 -40.13 20.43 -47.72
CA SER A 196 -40.34 21.84 -48.02
C SER A 196 -40.73 22.59 -46.75
N GLY A 197 -39.77 23.28 -46.16
CA GLY A 197 -39.97 24.16 -45.00
C GLY A 197 -39.21 25.48 -45.10
N ASP A 198 -38.23 25.60 -46.02
CA ASP A 198 -37.47 26.83 -46.32
C ASP A 198 -37.12 26.85 -47.81
N SER A 199 -38.13 26.84 -48.67
CA SER A 199 -37.95 27.09 -50.10
C SER A 199 -38.87 28.23 -50.49
N SER A 200 -38.57 29.42 -49.97
CA SER A 200 -38.89 30.67 -50.66
C SER A 200 -37.82 30.92 -51.72
N LEU A 201 -37.68 30.04 -52.71
CA LEU A 201 -36.91 30.35 -53.91
C LEU A 201 -37.48 29.53 -55.07
N ILE A 202 -38.24 30.28 -55.88
CA ILE A 202 -38.92 29.99 -57.16
C ILE A 202 -40.26 29.26 -57.03
#